data_AF-A0A6P0TWT9-F1
#
_entry.id   AF-A0A6P0TWT9-F1
#
_cell.length_a   1.000
_cell.length_b   1.000
_cell.length_c   1.000
_cell.angle_alpha   90.00
_cell.angle_beta   90.00
_cell.angle_gamma   90.00
#
_symmetry.space_group_name_H-M   'P 1'
#
loop_
_entity.id
_entity.type
_entity.pdbx_description
1 polymer ?
#
loop_
_entity_poly.entity_id
_entity_poly.type
_entity_poly.pdbx_seq_one_letter_code
_entity_poly.pdbx_strand_id
1 'polypeptide(L)' 'MAKNCRQNILDLLQVRFLSVPETLVETLNNIEDLALLKQLLLETIGVNSVAEFEELIPDNFSGKN' A
#
# COMPACT_ATOMS: atom_id res chain seq x y z
N MET A 1 -9.46 10.91 8.21
CA MET A 1 -9.13 10.89 6.77
C MET A 1 -8.15 9.76 6.40
N ALA A 2 -7.05 9.54 7.12
CA ALA A 2 -6.06 8.50 6.78
C ALA A 2 -6.62 7.07 6.70
N LYS A 3 -7.57 6.68 7.56
CA LYS A 3 -8.24 5.36 7.49
C LYS A 3 -8.90 5.09 6.13
N ASN A 4 -9.55 6.09 5.53
CA ASN A 4 -10.18 5.91 4.21
C ASN A 4 -9.13 5.73 3.11
N CYS A 5 -7.99 6.43 3.16
CA CYS A 5 -6.94 6.25 2.16
C CYS A 5 -6.35 4.84 2.21
N ARG A 6 -6.07 4.30 3.41
CA ARG A 6 -5.55 2.93 3.56
C ARG A 6 -6.53 1.89 3.02
N GLN A 7 -7.81 2.00 3.38
CA GLN A 7 -8.83 1.07 2.90
C GLN A 7 -8.95 1.12 1.37
N ASN A 8 -8.95 2.33 0.77
CA ASN A 8 -9.00 2.48 -0.68
C ASN A 8 -7.79 1.82 -1.39
N ILE A 9 -6.58 1.93 -0.82
CA ILE A 9 -5.39 1.25 -1.35
C ILE A 9 -5.59 -0.25 -1.32
N LEU A 10 -6.01 -0.80 -0.17
CA LEU A 10 -6.22 -2.24 -0.01
C LEU A 10 -7.30 -2.77 -0.95
N ASP A 11 -8.43 -2.07 -1.07
CA ASP A 11 -9.53 -2.45 -1.94
C ASP A 11 -9.08 -2.44 -3.42
N LEU A 12 -8.31 -1.44 -3.84
CA LEU A 12 -7.76 -1.37 -5.21
C LEU A 12 -6.77 -2.50 -5.49
N LEU A 13 -5.83 -2.77 -4.57
CA LEU A 13 -4.88 -3.87 -4.70
C LEU A 13 -5.62 -5.23 -4.76
N GLN A 14 -6.64 -5.41 -3.93
CA GLN A 14 -7.48 -6.62 -3.91
C GLN A 14 -8.24 -6.80 -5.22
N VAL A 15 -8.78 -5.73 -5.80
CA VAL A 15 -9.48 -5.78 -7.09
C VAL A 15 -8.52 -6.06 -8.24
N ARG A 16 -7.33 -5.44 -8.26
CA ARG A 16 -6.37 -5.59 -9.37
C ARG A 16 -5.61 -6.91 -9.34
N PHE A 17 -5.23 -7.37 -8.16
CA PHE A 17 -4.31 -8.50 -8.00
C PHE A 17 -4.95 -9.72 -7.33
N LEU A 18 -6.24 -9.66 -6.98
CA LEU A 18 -7.04 -10.73 -6.37
C LEU A 18 -6.54 -11.22 -5.00
N SER A 19 -5.38 -10.76 -4.54
CA SER A 19 -4.81 -11.09 -3.24
C SER A 19 -3.89 -9.97 -2.79
N VAL A 20 -3.99 -9.60 -1.52
CA VAL A 20 -3.10 -8.67 -0.85
C VAL A 20 -2.43 -9.40 0.31
N PRO A 21 -1.09 -9.45 0.39
CA PRO A 21 -0.40 -10.12 1.47
C PRO A 21 -0.64 -9.39 2.80
N GLU A 22 -0.78 -10.16 3.88
CA GLU A 22 -1.07 -9.63 5.21
C GLU A 22 0.03 -8.69 5.71
N THR A 23 1.29 -8.98 5.37
CA THR A 23 2.45 -8.12 5.63
C THR A 23 2.28 -6.72 5.07
N LEU A 24 1.68 -6.58 3.88
CA LEU A 24 1.41 -5.30 3.25
C LEU A 24 0.27 -4.54 3.94
N VAL A 25 -0.74 -5.27 4.41
CA VAL A 25 -1.84 -4.70 5.22
C VAL A 25 -1.29 -4.09 6.51
N GLU A 26 -0.44 -4.84 7.22
CA GLU A 26 0.23 -4.36 8.44
C GLU A 26 1.12 -3.15 8.15
N THR A 27 1.90 -3.21 7.07
CA THR A 27 2.76 -2.11 6.64
C THR A 27 1.96 -0.83 6.40
N LEU A 28 0.90 -0.89 5.60
CA LEU A 28 0.03 0.26 5.31
C LEU A 28 -0.66 0.81 6.57
N ASN A 29 -0.97 -0.06 7.54
CA ASN A 29 -1.57 0.35 8.82
C ASN A 29 -0.62 1.15 9.71
N ASN A 30 0.69 0.93 9.60
CA ASN A 30 1.71 1.68 10.33
C ASN A 30 2.04 3.05 9.70
N ILE A 31 1.62 3.32 8.46
CA ILE A 31 1.88 4.60 7.80
C ILE A 31 0.89 5.67 8.29
N GLU A 32 1.34 6.59 9.14
CA GLU A 32 0.54 7.73 9.60
C GLU A 32 0.60 8.94 8.66
N ASP A 33 1.58 8.98 7.76
CA ASP A 33 1.76 10.06 6.80
C ASP A 33 0.69 10.01 5.69
N LEU A 34 -0.21 10.99 5.74
CA LEU A 34 -1.31 11.11 4.76
C LEU A 34 -0.82 11.45 3.35
N ALA A 35 0.29 12.18 3.20
CA ALA A 35 0.84 12.52 1.89
C ALA A 35 1.41 11.26 1.23
N LEU A 36 2.14 10.44 1.99
CA LEU A 36 2.64 9.15 1.53
C LEU A 36 1.48 8.22 1.14
N LEU A 37 0.44 8.10 1.97
CA LEU A 37 -0.74 7.30 1.64
C LEU A 37 -1.45 7.78 0.36
N LYS A 38 -1.53 9.10 0.13
CA LYS A 38 -2.10 9.63 -1.11
C LYS A 38 -1.26 9.30 -2.34
N GLN A 39 0.07 9.36 -2.21
CA GLN A 39 0.98 8.97 -3.28
C GLN A 39 0.80 7.48 -3.60
N LEU A 40 0.86 6.61 -2.59
CA LEU A 40 0.65 5.17 -2.74
C LEU A 40 -0.69 4.86 -3.39
N LEU A 41 -1.77 5.57 -3.00
CA LEU A 41 -3.08 5.40 -3.64
C LEU A 41 -3.05 5.65 -5.15
N LEU A 42 -2.33 6.66 -5.63
CA LEU A 42 -2.20 6.91 -7.07
C LEU A 42 -1.35 5.82 -7.75
N GLU A 43 -0.28 5.40 -7.10
CA GLU A 43 0.63 4.38 -7.63
C GLU A 43 -0.06 3.01 -7.77
N THR A 44 -1.07 2.69 -6.94
CA THR A 44 -1.87 1.45 -7.10
C THR A 44 -2.49 1.29 -8.48
N ILE A 45 -2.64 2.37 -9.26
CA ILE A 45 -3.18 2.37 -10.63
C ILE A 45 -2.08 2.06 -11.66
N GLY A 46 -0.84 2.47 -11.39
CA GLY A 46 0.30 2.37 -12.31
C GLY A 46 1.08 1.06 -12.21
N VAL A 47 1.15 0.47 -11.01
CA VAL A 47 1.89 -0.78 -10.76
C VAL A 47 1.26 -1.98 -11.48
N ASN A 48 2.08 -2.96 -11.84
CA ASN A 48 1.65 -4.17 -12.55
C ASN A 48 1.60 -5.41 -11.64
N SER A 49 2.11 -5.29 -10.42
CA SER A 49 2.09 -6.36 -9.41
C SER A 49 2.10 -5.80 -7.99
N VAL A 50 1.73 -6.64 -7.03
CA VAL A 50 1.84 -6.31 -5.60
C VAL A 50 3.31 -6.12 -5.19
N ALA A 51 4.24 -6.92 -5.71
CA ALA A 51 5.65 -6.80 -5.39
C ALA A 51 6.23 -5.44 -5.81
N GLU A 52 5.86 -4.96 -7.00
CA GLU A 52 6.25 -3.63 -7.49
C GLU A 52 5.68 -2.52 -6.60
N PHE A 53 4.45 -2.70 -6.09
CA PHE A 53 3.87 -1.76 -5.12
C PHE A 53 4.62 -1.76 -3.79
N GLU A 54 5.03 -2.92 -3.29
CA GLU A 54 5.80 -3.03 -2.04
C GLU A 54 7.15 -2.32 -2.12
N GLU A 55 7.77 -2.25 -3.30
CA GLU A 55 9.02 -1.49 -3.52
C GLU A 55 8.85 0.03 -3.43
N LEU A 56 7.62 0.54 -3.57
CA LEU A 56 7.33 1.98 -3.42
C LEU A 56 7.19 2.39 -1.96
N ILE A 57 7.08 1.42 -1.05
CA ILE A 57 6.97 1.69 0.38
C ILE A 57 8.38 1.89 0.95
N PRO A 58 8.66 3.00 1.66
CA PRO A 58 9.97 3.25 2.23
C PRO A 58 10.41 2.11 3.17
N ASP A 59 11.71 1.78 3.18
CA ASP A 59 12.27 0.70 4.00
C ASP A 59 12.04 0.83 5.51
N ASN A 60 11.80 2.04 6.02
CA ASN A 60 11.31 2.28 7.39
C ASN A 60 10.06 1.45 7.73
N PHE A 61 9.21 1.20 6.74
CA PHE A 61 7.96 0.48 6.88
C PHE A 61 8.00 -0.90 6.18
N SER A 62 8.95 -1.12 5.27
CA SER A 62 9.12 -2.42 4.63
C SER A 62 9.68 -3.40 5.68
N GLY A 63 9.03 -4.55 5.88
CA GLY A 63 9.48 -5.58 6.82
C GLY A 63 10.79 -6.29 6.42
N LYS A 64 11.61 -5.67 5.56
CA LYS A 64 12.91 -6.19 5.11
C LYS A 64 13.98 -5.78 6.11
N ASN A 65 14.29 -6.69 7.03
CA ASN A 65 15.46 -6.64 7.90
C ASN A 65 16.40 -7.80 7.58
#